data_AF-A0A2L1VIK0-F1
#
_entry.id   AF-A0A2L1VIK0-F1
#
_cell.length_a   1.000
_cell.length_b   1.000
_cell.length_c   1.000
_cell.angle_alpha   90.00
_cell.angle_beta   90.00
_cell.angle_gamma   90.00
#
_symmetry.space_group_name_H-M   'P 1'
#
loop_
_entity.id
_entity.type
_entity.pdbx_description
1 polymer ?
#
loop_
_entity_poly.entity_id
_entity_poly.type
_entity_poly.pdbx_seq_one_letter_code
_entity_poly.pdbx_strand_id
1 'polypeptide(L)'
;MNDFWKIILISSLLIQLGCSNRIYEQPSDKYPFEAKMKALLGDNLEIIDSINKYEAQVSYFEFTKDSRELEKIVRYLDKDGWVLKGKGQGVDTYCLGRNNRINVVIPTSGGLYDFKGGKLKRTDYSVNAVLYSYDKWGDDMCE
;
A
#
# COMPACT_ATOMS: atom_id res chain seq x y z
N MET A 1 -51.60 -22.20 -11.88
CA MET A 1 -50.50 -21.76 -10.99
C MET A 1 -50.59 -20.25 -10.90
N ASN A 2 -51.09 -19.72 -9.77
CA ASN A 2 -51.39 -18.30 -9.59
C ASN A 2 -50.15 -17.43 -9.86
N ASP A 3 -50.35 -16.29 -10.54
CA ASP A 3 -49.27 -15.34 -10.84
C ASP A 3 -48.54 -14.85 -9.57
N PHE A 4 -49.21 -14.88 -8.43
CA PHE A 4 -48.61 -14.61 -7.12
C PHE A 4 -47.46 -15.57 -6.76
N TRP A 5 -47.59 -16.86 -7.08
CA TRP A 5 -46.54 -17.86 -6.85
C TRP A 5 -45.36 -17.70 -7.81
N LYS A 6 -45.61 -17.26 -9.05
CA LYS A 6 -44.54 -16.93 -10.01
C LYS A 6 -43.72 -15.73 -9.55
N ILE A 7 -44.36 -14.69 -9.01
CA ILE A 7 -43.67 -13.50 -8.51
C ILE A 7 -42.76 -13.83 -7.32
N ILE A 8 -43.21 -14.69 -6.40
CA ILE A 8 -42.41 -15.16 -5.25
C ILE A 8 -41.20 -16.00 -5.70
N LEU A 9 -41.37 -16.84 -6.73
CA LEU A 9 -40.26 -17.62 -7.31
C LEU A 9 -39.23 -16.74 -8.04
N ILE A 10 -39.68 -15.71 -8.76
CA ILE A 10 -38.79 -14.78 -9.47
C ILE A 10 -38.03 -13.90 -8.47
N SER A 11 -38.68 -13.42 -7.41
CA SER A 11 -38.03 -12.59 -6.39
C SER A 11 -37.00 -13.37 -5.58
N SER A 12 -37.26 -14.64 -5.27
CA SER A 12 -36.30 -15.51 -4.56
C SER A 12 -35.07 -15.86 -5.41
N LEU A 13 -35.20 -15.99 -6.74
CA LEU A 13 -34.06 -16.13 -7.65
C LEU A 13 -33.17 -14.87 -7.72
N LEU A 14 -33.76 -13.67 -7.65
CA LEU A 14 -33.02 -12.41 -7.68
C LEU A 14 -32.23 -12.13 -6.39
N ILE A 15 -32.69 -12.63 -5.24
CA ILE A 15 -32.00 -12.47 -3.95
C ILE A 15 -30.68 -13.26 -3.91
N GLN A 16 -30.53 -14.32 -4.73
CA GLN A 16 -29.30 -15.13 -4.75
C GLN A 16 -28.14 -14.49 -5.53
N LEU A 17 -28.37 -13.41 -6.29
CA LEU A 17 -27.30 -12.66 -6.96
C LEU A 17 -26.59 -11.65 -6.02
N GLY A 18 -27.20 -11.33 -4.87
CA GLY A 18 -26.66 -10.36 -3.90
C GLY A 18 -25.69 -10.94 -2.86
N CYS A 19 -25.65 -12.26 -2.71
CA CYS A 19 -24.76 -12.97 -1.78
C CYS A 19 -23.69 -13.76 -2.53
N SER A 20 -23.10 -13.18 -3.57
CA SER A 20 -21.84 -13.73 -4.05
C SER A 20 -20.76 -13.37 -3.03
N ASN A 21 -20.20 -14.36 -2.35
CA ASN A 21 -18.88 -14.28 -1.70
C ASN A 21 -17.81 -14.11 -2.80
N ARG A 22 -17.95 -13.10 -3.67
CA ARG A 22 -16.91 -12.72 -4.61
C ARG A 22 -15.76 -12.28 -3.73
N ILE A 23 -14.79 -13.18 -3.58
CA ILE A 23 -13.43 -12.84 -3.24
C ILE A 23 -13.06 -11.81 -4.30
N TYR A 24 -13.13 -10.53 -3.95
CA TYR A 24 -12.78 -9.46 -4.86
C TYR A 24 -11.31 -9.70 -5.25
N GLU A 25 -11.07 -10.16 -6.48
CA GLU A 25 -9.73 -10.43 -6.99
C GLU A 25 -8.91 -9.15 -6.92
N GLN A 26 -7.89 -9.14 -6.05
CA GLN A 26 -7.04 -7.95 -5.84
C GLN A 26 -6.66 -7.34 -7.19
N PRO A 27 -6.65 -6.00 -7.30
CA PRO A 27 -6.23 -5.36 -8.54
C PRO A 27 -4.86 -5.91 -8.94
N SER A 28 -4.70 -6.30 -10.21
CA SER A 28 -3.50 -6.99 -10.68
C SER A 28 -2.22 -6.18 -10.53
N ASP A 29 -2.36 -4.86 -10.43
CA ASP A 29 -1.31 -3.88 -10.25
C ASP A 29 -1.04 -3.53 -8.77
N LYS A 30 -1.89 -3.98 -7.83
CA LYS A 30 -1.66 -3.79 -6.40
C LYS A 30 -0.43 -4.57 -5.98
N TYR A 31 0.60 -3.86 -5.52
CA TYR A 31 1.85 -4.49 -5.14
C TYR A 31 1.68 -5.34 -3.87
N PRO A 32 2.19 -6.59 -3.85
CA PRO A 32 2.09 -7.49 -2.69
C PRO A 32 3.10 -7.10 -1.58
N PHE A 33 2.92 -5.91 -1.01
CA PHE A 33 3.89 -5.24 -0.13
C PHE A 33 4.33 -6.09 1.05
N GLU A 34 3.39 -6.56 1.88
CA GLU A 34 3.71 -7.35 3.07
C GLU A 34 4.50 -8.61 2.74
N ALA A 35 4.04 -9.39 1.75
CA ALA A 35 4.69 -10.63 1.36
C ALA A 35 6.12 -10.39 0.86
N LYS A 36 6.34 -9.35 0.03
CA LYS A 36 7.68 -9.00 -0.47
C LYS A 36 8.60 -8.51 0.65
N MET A 37 8.10 -7.68 1.57
CA MET A 37 8.91 -7.13 2.67
C MET A 37 9.26 -8.20 3.71
N LYS A 38 8.34 -9.11 4.04
CA LYS A 38 8.62 -10.27 4.90
C LYS A 38 9.60 -11.24 4.25
N ALA A 39 9.46 -11.53 2.96
CA ALA A 39 10.45 -12.33 2.24
C ALA A 39 11.85 -11.68 2.23
N LEU A 40 11.91 -10.34 2.18
CA LEU A 40 13.17 -9.61 2.21
C LEU A 40 13.80 -9.56 3.61
N LEU A 41 13.01 -9.20 4.64
CA LEU A 41 13.52 -8.81 5.96
C LEU A 41 13.27 -9.85 7.06
N GLY A 42 12.43 -10.85 6.81
CA GLY A 42 12.04 -11.90 7.74
C GLY A 42 10.54 -11.85 8.08
N ASP A 43 9.98 -13.03 8.40
CA ASP A 43 8.55 -13.17 8.71
C ASP A 43 8.13 -12.51 10.04
N ASN A 44 9.10 -12.18 10.89
CA ASN A 44 8.89 -11.45 12.14
C ASN A 44 8.69 -9.94 11.93
N LEU A 45 8.75 -9.44 10.70
CA LEU A 45 8.49 -8.05 10.38
C LEU A 45 7.04 -7.67 10.71
N GLU A 46 6.86 -6.70 11.61
CA GLU A 46 5.57 -6.12 11.94
C GLU A 46 5.18 -5.08 10.88
N ILE A 47 4.22 -5.44 10.02
CA ILE A 47 3.56 -4.50 9.11
C ILE A 47 2.32 -3.95 9.82
N ILE A 48 2.20 -2.63 9.85
CA ILE A 48 1.05 -1.93 10.41
C ILE A 48 0.18 -1.41 9.26
N ASP A 49 -1.04 -1.92 9.17
CA ASP A 49 -2.04 -1.49 8.20
C ASP A 49 -2.90 -0.37 8.77
N SER A 50 -2.74 0.84 8.24
CA SER A 50 -3.65 1.96 8.55
C SER A 50 -4.93 1.87 7.72
N ILE A 51 -4.79 1.49 6.45
CA ILE A 51 -5.88 1.20 5.53
C ILE A 51 -5.48 -0.06 4.76
N ASN A 52 -6.33 -1.10 4.76
CA ASN A 52 -6.13 -2.26 3.91
C ASN A 52 -7.48 -2.69 3.33
N LYS A 53 -7.77 -2.13 2.16
CA LYS A 53 -8.99 -2.41 1.40
C LYS A 53 -8.61 -2.85 -0.01
N TYR A 54 -9.65 -3.23 -0.74
CA TYR A 54 -9.53 -3.62 -2.13
C TYR A 54 -9.02 -2.47 -3.01
N GLU A 55 -9.59 -1.29 -2.81
CA GLU A 55 -9.35 -0.12 -3.67
C GLU A 55 -8.22 0.77 -3.18
N ALA A 56 -7.82 0.64 -1.91
CA ALA A 56 -6.74 1.44 -1.34
C ALA A 56 -6.01 0.67 -0.24
N GLN A 57 -4.71 0.92 -0.12
CA GLN A 57 -3.89 0.45 0.98
C GLN A 57 -2.94 1.54 1.45
N VAL A 58 -2.80 1.68 2.76
CA VAL A 58 -1.76 2.45 3.42
C VAL A 58 -1.22 1.58 4.53
N SER A 59 0.01 1.14 4.35
CA SER A 59 0.70 0.25 5.27
C SER A 59 2.10 0.77 5.51
N TYR A 60 2.69 0.45 6.64
CA TYR A 60 4.08 0.78 6.90
C TYR A 60 4.72 -0.24 7.81
N PHE A 61 6.04 -0.19 7.86
CA PHE A 61 6.80 -0.82 8.93
C PHE A 61 7.93 0.08 9.36
N GLU A 62 8.34 -0.09 10.59
CA GLU A 62 9.49 0.58 11.17
C GLU A 62 10.69 -0.35 11.17
N PHE A 63 11.87 0.22 10.99
CA PHE A 63 13.12 -0.55 11.03
C PHE A 63 14.22 0.27 11.67
N THR A 64 15.30 -0.41 12.05
CA THR A 64 16.38 0.21 12.80
C THR A 64 17.07 1.29 11.95
N LYS A 65 17.84 2.18 12.60
CA LYS A 65 18.72 3.11 11.88
C LYS A 65 19.97 2.45 11.31
N ASP A 66 19.99 1.12 11.19
CA ASP A 66 21.07 0.39 10.54
C ASP A 66 21.06 0.66 9.02
N SER A 67 22.15 1.28 8.56
CA SER A 67 22.39 1.54 7.13
C SER A 67 22.29 0.29 6.26
N ARG A 68 22.56 -0.90 6.78
CA ARG A 68 22.52 -2.18 6.04
C ARG A 68 21.09 -2.60 5.70
N GLU A 69 20.14 -2.39 6.62
CA GLU A 69 18.72 -2.67 6.37
C GLU A 69 18.18 -1.70 5.30
N LEU A 70 18.51 -0.42 5.43
CA LEU A 70 18.17 0.59 4.43
C LEU A 70 18.73 0.23 3.04
N GLU A 71 20.03 -0.09 2.95
CA GLU A 71 20.67 -0.46 1.68
C GLU A 71 20.07 -1.73 1.08
N LYS A 72 19.64 -2.68 1.92
CA LYS A 72 18.95 -3.90 1.49
C LYS A 72 17.58 -3.57 0.88
N ILE A 73 16.79 -2.70 1.52
CA ILE A 73 15.49 -2.23 1.02
C ILE A 73 15.68 -1.48 -0.30
N VAL A 74 16.57 -0.48 -0.35
CA VAL A 74 16.78 0.33 -1.56
C VAL A 74 17.24 -0.53 -2.74
N ARG A 75 18.19 -1.46 -2.53
CA ARG A 75 18.63 -2.41 -3.58
C ARG A 75 17.51 -3.34 -4.03
N TYR A 76 16.63 -3.75 -3.11
CA TYR A 76 15.49 -4.57 -3.46
C TYR A 76 14.48 -3.80 -4.32
N LEU A 77 14.16 -2.56 -3.95
CA LEU A 77 13.25 -1.69 -4.72
C LEU A 77 13.75 -1.49 -6.16
N ASP A 78 15.04 -1.15 -6.32
CA ASP A 78 15.68 -0.99 -7.63
C ASP A 78 15.54 -2.27 -8.49
N LYS A 79 15.84 -3.44 -7.91
CA LYS A 79 15.71 -4.73 -8.59
C LYS A 79 14.27 -5.13 -8.93
N ASP A 80 13.31 -4.76 -8.09
CA ASP A 80 11.88 -5.08 -8.28
C ASP A 80 11.16 -4.06 -9.19
N GLY A 81 11.92 -3.16 -9.83
CA GLY A 81 11.43 -2.22 -10.84
C GLY A 81 10.84 -0.92 -10.30
N TRP A 82 11.05 -0.62 -9.02
CA TRP A 82 10.64 0.66 -8.45
C TRP A 82 11.58 1.77 -8.91
N VAL A 83 11.00 2.91 -9.29
CA VAL A 83 11.74 4.08 -9.75
C VAL A 83 11.75 5.14 -8.67
N LEU A 84 12.93 5.65 -8.30
CA LEU A 84 13.06 6.83 -7.45
C LEU A 84 12.51 8.06 -8.20
N LYS A 85 11.44 8.66 -7.70
CA LYS A 85 10.79 9.82 -8.32
C LYS A 85 11.31 11.14 -7.80
N GLY A 86 11.70 11.18 -6.53
CA GLY A 86 12.26 12.38 -5.95
C GLY A 86 12.65 12.20 -4.49
N LYS A 87 13.43 13.17 -4.02
CA LYS A 87 13.89 13.25 -2.63
C LYS A 87 13.35 14.52 -2.02
N GLY A 88 12.68 14.40 -0.89
CA GLY A 88 12.31 15.51 -0.03
C GLY A 88 13.19 15.57 1.22
N GLN A 89 12.69 16.23 2.26
CA GLN A 89 13.39 16.30 3.54
C GLN A 89 13.10 15.04 4.37
N GLY A 90 14.10 14.15 4.44
CA GLY A 90 14.01 12.89 5.19
C GLY A 90 13.08 11.85 4.58
N VAL A 91 12.69 12.02 3.30
CA VAL A 91 11.78 11.14 2.57
C VAL A 91 12.27 10.94 1.15
N ASP A 92 12.56 9.71 0.78
CA ASP A 92 12.81 9.31 -0.61
C ASP A 92 11.54 8.61 -1.14
N THR A 93 10.99 9.11 -2.26
CA THR A 93 9.75 8.60 -2.84
C THR A 93 10.02 7.75 -4.07
N TYR A 94 9.55 6.51 -4.04
CA TYR A 94 9.64 5.51 -5.09
C TYR A 94 8.25 5.17 -5.63
N CYS A 95 8.18 4.84 -6.91
CA CYS A 95 6.93 4.48 -7.57
C CYS A 95 7.07 3.25 -8.45
N LEU A 96 5.99 2.47 -8.50
CA LEU A 96 5.84 1.31 -9.36
C LEU A 96 4.50 1.40 -10.11
N GLY A 97 4.58 1.72 -11.40
CA GLY A 97 3.41 2.14 -12.16
C GLY A 97 2.80 3.42 -11.59
N ARG A 98 1.49 3.59 -11.81
CA ARG A 98 0.73 4.78 -11.40
C ARG A 98 0.17 4.70 -9.99
N ASN A 99 -0.10 3.48 -9.54
CA ASN A 99 -0.96 3.23 -8.39
C ASN A 99 -0.18 2.90 -7.12
N ASN A 100 1.10 2.53 -7.23
CA ASN A 100 1.92 2.11 -6.09
C ASN A 100 3.00 3.14 -5.79
N ARG A 101 3.11 3.52 -4.51
CA ARG A 101 4.13 4.42 -4.01
C ARG A 101 4.73 3.89 -2.72
N ILE A 102 6.04 4.03 -2.60
CA ILE A 102 6.79 3.79 -1.37
C ILE A 102 7.51 5.07 -0.97
N ASN A 103 7.36 5.46 0.29
CA ASN A 103 8.19 6.49 0.91
C ASN A 103 9.14 5.81 1.88
N VAL A 104 10.44 5.88 1.60
CA VAL A 104 11.49 5.49 2.55
C VAL A 104 11.80 6.71 3.40
N VAL A 105 11.49 6.61 4.69
CA VAL A 105 11.55 7.72 5.64
C VAL A 105 12.74 7.54 6.56
N ILE A 106 13.66 8.49 6.50
CA ILE A 106 14.85 8.58 7.32
C ILE A 106 14.73 9.86 8.16
N PRO A 107 14.34 9.77 9.45
CA PRO A 107 14.14 10.95 10.27
C PRO A 107 15.35 11.87 10.31
N THR A 108 15.15 13.12 9.89
CA THR A 108 16.13 14.21 10.00
C THR A 108 15.68 15.22 11.06
N SER A 109 16.60 16.06 11.56
CA SER A 109 16.21 17.23 12.37
C SER A 109 15.33 18.18 11.53
N GLY A 110 14.06 18.34 11.90
CA GLY A 110 13.08 19.14 11.16
C GLY A 110 11.79 18.38 10.86
N GLY A 111 10.97 18.89 9.93
CA GLY A 111 9.79 18.17 9.44
C GLY A 111 10.14 17.15 8.36
N LEU A 112 9.26 16.17 8.15
CA LEU A 112 9.37 15.21 7.06
C LEU A 112 8.53 15.70 5.89
N TYR A 113 9.16 15.87 4.73
CA TYR A 113 8.51 16.37 3.54
C TYR A 113 8.84 15.47 2.36
N ASP A 114 7.84 15.06 1.59
CA ASP A 114 8.05 14.36 0.33
C ASP A 114 8.61 15.28 -0.76
N PHE A 115 8.91 14.72 -1.92
CA PHE A 115 9.49 15.47 -3.04
C PHE A 115 8.56 16.55 -3.63
N LYS A 116 7.25 16.48 -3.37
CA LYS A 116 6.26 17.50 -3.75
C LYS A 116 6.04 18.53 -2.63
N GLY A 117 6.78 18.43 -1.52
CA GLY A 117 6.64 19.31 -0.34
C GLY A 117 5.48 18.92 0.58
N GLY A 118 4.85 17.77 0.35
CA GLY A 118 3.82 17.21 1.21
C GLY A 118 4.39 16.82 2.57
N LYS A 119 3.80 17.33 3.65
CA LYS A 119 4.27 17.04 5.01
C LYS A 119 3.78 15.67 5.49
N LEU A 120 4.71 14.79 5.82
CA LEU A 120 4.38 13.52 6.49
C LEU A 120 4.20 13.76 7.99
N LYS A 121 3.05 13.33 8.52
CA LYS A 121 2.79 13.36 9.96
C LYS A 121 3.28 12.05 10.58
N ARG A 122 4.37 12.13 11.34
CA ARG A 122 4.89 11.02 12.16
C ARG A 122 5.20 11.50 13.57
N THR A 123 4.98 10.62 14.55
CA THR A 123 5.21 10.88 15.97
C THR A 123 6.54 10.33 16.48
N ASP A 124 7.04 9.23 15.90
CA ASP A 124 8.34 8.65 16.27
C ASP A 124 9.42 8.96 15.21
N TYR A 125 10.50 9.58 15.66
CA TYR A 125 11.69 9.94 14.87
C TYR A 125 12.94 9.13 15.29
N SER A 126 12.79 8.19 16.22
CA SER A 126 13.87 7.36 16.74
C SER A 126 14.26 6.24 15.76
N VAL A 127 13.35 5.84 14.88
CA VAL A 127 13.48 4.72 13.92
C VAL A 127 13.19 5.14 12.48
N ASN A 128 13.71 4.40 11.51
CA ASN A 128 13.36 4.60 10.10
C ASN A 128 11.98 3.99 9.81
N ALA A 129 11.41 4.26 8.63
CA ALA A 129 10.25 3.50 8.14
C ALA A 129 10.19 3.40 6.62
N VAL A 130 9.41 2.43 6.18
CA VAL A 130 8.92 2.33 4.81
C VAL A 130 7.41 2.45 4.85
N LEU A 131 6.87 3.46 4.17
CA LEU A 131 5.44 3.68 4.04
C LEU A 131 5.03 3.31 2.63
N TYR A 132 4.13 2.35 2.50
CA TYR A 132 3.53 1.93 1.25
C TYR A 132 2.12 2.51 1.12
N SER A 133 1.82 3.02 -0.07
CA SER A 133 0.47 3.40 -0.44
C SER A 133 0.11 2.84 -1.81
N TYR A 134 -1.08 2.27 -1.90
CA TYR A 134 -1.74 1.89 -3.13
C TYR A 134 -3.09 2.60 -3.23
N ASP A 135 -3.39 3.15 -4.40
CA ASP A 135 -4.71 3.67 -4.72
C ASP A 135 -5.13 3.17 -6.10
N LYS A 136 -6.29 2.52 -6.17
CA LYS A 136 -6.87 2.01 -7.42
C LYS A 136 -7.33 3.17 -8.32
N TRP A 137 -7.76 4.27 -7.72
CA TRP A 137 -8.42 5.37 -8.44
C TRP A 137 -7.94 6.72 -7.92
N GLY A 138 -7.61 7.65 -8.81
CA GLY A 138 -7.25 9.00 -8.41
C GLY A 138 -6.19 9.58 -9.32
N ASP A 139 -5.74 10.79 -8.96
CA ASP A 139 -4.60 11.41 -9.62
C ASP A 139 -3.36 10.52 -9.47
N ASP A 140 -2.54 10.50 -10.52
CA ASP A 140 -1.30 9.75 -10.53
C ASP A 140 -0.45 10.19 -9.32
N MET A 141 -0.30 9.29 -8.35
CA MET A 141 0.44 9.59 -7.12
C MET A 141 1.92 9.84 -7.39
N CYS A 142 2.37 9.52 -8.61
CA CYS A 142 3.74 9.43 -9.05
C CYS A 142 4.06 10.35 -10.25
N GLU A 143 3.09 10.99 -10.91
CA GLU A 143 3.33 12.07 -11.90
C GLU A 143 3.19 13.46 -11.27
#